data_AF-A0A069AP87-F1
#
_entry.id   AF-A0A069AP87-F1
#
_cell.length_a   1.000
_cell.length_b   1.000
_cell.length_c   1.000
_cell.angle_alpha   90.00
_cell.angle_beta   90.00
_cell.angle_gamma   90.00
#
_symmetry.space_group_name_H-M   'P 1'
#
loop_
_entity.id
_entity.type
_entity.pdbx_description
1 polymer ?
#
loop_
_entity_poly.entity_id
_entity_poly.type
_entity_poly.pdbx_seq_one_letter_code
_entity_poly.pdbx_strand_id
1 'polypeptide(L)'
;MKTKNEIIKDLEDRLFLLRFTTVDEVDWDVKFGQISALEFCIDKHRKGCTLQQFKENLEEYKLQGNYGDYIDGFVSVLERNIREMEGEIDGSE
;
A
#
# COMPACT_ATOMS: atom_id res chain seq x y z
N MET A 1 17.79 3.89 -5.33
CA MET A 1 16.64 4.67 -4.84
C MET A 1 15.72 4.97 -6.01
N LYS A 2 14.42 4.63 -5.95
CA LYS A 2 13.46 4.99 -7.00
C LYS A 2 13.10 6.48 -6.86
N THR A 3 12.80 7.13 -7.97
CA THR A 3 12.18 8.45 -7.95
C THR A 3 10.71 8.35 -7.53
N LYS A 4 10.14 9.45 -7.04
CA LYS A 4 8.70 9.54 -6.73
C LYS A 4 7.81 9.04 -7.88
N ASN A 5 8.16 9.36 -9.11
CA ASN A 5 7.37 8.95 -10.28
C ASN A 5 7.50 7.44 -10.57
N GLU A 6 8.67 6.85 -10.34
CA GLU A 6 8.86 5.40 -10.47
C GLU A 6 8.10 4.63 -9.39
N ILE A 7 8.06 5.15 -8.15
CA ILE A 7 7.25 4.57 -7.06
C ILE A 7 5.76 4.62 -7.42
N ILE A 8 5.26 5.79 -7.83
CA ILE A 8 3.84 5.94 -8.22
C ILE A 8 3.50 5.00 -9.38
N LYS A 9 4.37 4.91 -10.39
CA LYS A 9 4.15 4.02 -11.53
C LYS A 9 4.11 2.54 -11.10
N ASP A 10 5.02 2.10 -10.23
CA ASP A 10 5.02 0.73 -9.69
C ASP A 10 3.70 0.40 -8.97
N LEU A 11 3.20 1.34 -8.17
CA LEU A 11 1.91 1.21 -7.49
C LEU A 11 0.73 1.19 -8.47
N GLU A 12 0.75 2.02 -9.52
CA GLU A 12 -0.27 2.04 -10.58
C GLU A 12 -0.27 0.74 -11.37
N ASP A 13 0.89 0.18 -11.71
CA ASP A 13 1.03 -1.10 -12.40
C ASP A 13 0.50 -2.26 -11.54
N ARG A 14 0.81 -2.26 -10.24
CA ARG A 14 0.27 -3.22 -9.26
C ARG A 14 -1.25 -3.10 -9.13
N LEU A 15 -1.78 -1.89 -9.07
CA LEU A 15 -3.22 -1.62 -8.99
C LEU A 15 -3.94 -2.08 -10.25
N PHE A 16 -3.37 -1.81 -11.41
CA PHE A 16 -3.88 -2.30 -12.69
C PHE A 16 -3.94 -3.83 -12.68
N LEU A 17 -2.82 -4.50 -12.39
CA LEU A 17 -2.78 -5.96 -12.35
C LEU A 17 -3.83 -6.52 -11.38
N LEU A 18 -3.90 -5.98 -10.16
CA LEU A 18 -4.84 -6.47 -9.14
C LEU A 18 -6.31 -6.34 -9.57
N ARG A 19 -6.68 -5.24 -10.24
CA ARG A 19 -8.06 -5.04 -10.74
C ARG A 19 -8.43 -6.04 -11.83
N PHE A 20 -7.49 -6.37 -12.72
CA PHE A 20 -7.76 -7.22 -13.89
C PHE A 20 -7.44 -8.70 -13.69
N THR A 21 -6.75 -9.06 -12.61
CA THR A 21 -6.52 -10.48 -12.28
C THR A 21 -7.78 -11.04 -11.63
N THR A 22 -8.47 -11.92 -12.36
CA THR A 22 -9.57 -12.72 -11.80
C THR A 22 -8.92 -13.90 -11.09
N VAL A 23 -9.18 -14.08 -9.80
CA VAL A 23 -8.68 -15.23 -9.05
C VAL A 23 -9.91 -15.95 -8.55
N ASP A 24 -10.16 -17.14 -9.06
CA ASP A 24 -11.38 -17.94 -8.83
C ASP A 24 -11.64 -18.25 -7.34
N GLU A 25 -10.66 -17.99 -6.44
CA GLU A 25 -10.70 -18.30 -5.01
C GLU A 25 -10.30 -17.13 -4.09
N VAL A 26 -10.07 -15.91 -4.59
CA VAL A 26 -9.70 -14.79 -3.71
C VAL A 26 -10.94 -14.26 -2.99
N ASP A 27 -10.81 -14.15 -1.66
CA ASP A 27 -11.74 -13.39 -0.83
C ASP A 27 -11.84 -11.95 -1.35
N TRP A 28 -13.03 -11.60 -1.85
CA TRP A 28 -13.29 -10.30 -2.44
C TRP A 28 -12.98 -9.16 -1.47
N ASP A 29 -13.21 -9.35 -0.17
CA ASP A 29 -12.96 -8.33 0.83
C ASP A 29 -11.46 -8.04 0.95
N VAL A 30 -10.62 -9.08 1.03
CA VAL A 30 -9.15 -8.92 1.00
C VAL A 30 -8.71 -8.15 -0.24
N LYS A 31 -9.24 -8.53 -1.42
CA LYS A 31 -8.89 -7.87 -2.68
C LYS A 31 -9.29 -6.40 -2.69
N PHE A 32 -10.49 -6.07 -2.22
CA PHE A 32 -10.93 -4.68 -2.11
C PHE A 32 -10.05 -3.89 -1.13
N GLY A 33 -9.66 -4.50 -0.02
CA GLY A 33 -8.70 -3.93 0.92
C GLY A 33 -7.37 -3.55 0.27
N GLN A 34 -6.79 -4.49 -0.48
CA GLN A 34 -5.54 -4.31 -1.20
C GLN A 34 -5.65 -3.21 -2.28
N ILE A 35 -6.76 -3.15 -3.02
CA ILE A 35 -7.03 -2.10 -4.01
C ILE A 35 -7.07 -0.72 -3.33
N SER A 36 -7.86 -0.59 -2.26
CA SER A 36 -7.98 0.65 -1.50
C SER A 36 -6.63 1.12 -0.94
N ALA A 37 -5.79 0.19 -0.46
CA ALA A 37 -4.46 0.53 0.04
C ALA A 37 -3.51 1.00 -1.07
N LEU A 38 -3.57 0.42 -2.27
CA LEU A 38 -2.77 0.89 -3.41
C LEU A 38 -3.19 2.30 -3.84
N GLU A 39 -4.50 2.57 -3.93
CA GLU A 39 -5.02 3.90 -4.23
C GLU A 39 -4.60 4.93 -3.18
N PHE A 40 -4.68 4.55 -1.90
CA PHE A 40 -4.22 5.35 -0.78
C PHE A 40 -2.72 5.68 -0.88
N CYS A 41 -1.87 4.68 -1.15
CA CYS A 41 -0.43 4.90 -1.28
C CYS A 41 -0.12 5.85 -2.44
N ILE A 42 -0.77 5.67 -3.59
CA ILE A 42 -0.61 6.55 -4.76
C ILE A 42 -0.98 8.00 -4.40
N ASP A 43 -2.14 8.22 -3.77
CA ASP A 43 -2.57 9.56 -3.34
C ASP A 43 -1.57 10.20 -2.36
N LYS A 44 -1.11 9.44 -1.36
CA LYS A 44 -0.15 9.92 -0.36
C LYS A 44 1.21 10.25 -0.98
N HIS A 45 1.73 9.41 -1.88
CA HIS A 45 2.95 9.72 -2.62
C HIS A 45 2.78 10.98 -3.49
N ARG A 46 1.64 11.14 -4.17
CA ARG A 46 1.33 12.35 -4.94
C ARG A 46 1.32 13.60 -4.05
N LYS A 47 0.77 13.50 -2.83
CA LYS A 47 0.78 14.56 -1.79
C LYS A 47 2.14 14.78 -1.12
N GLY A 48 3.13 13.92 -1.39
CA GLY A 48 4.48 14.05 -0.82
C GLY A 48 4.57 13.60 0.64
N CYS A 49 3.74 12.65 1.06
CA CYS A 49 3.80 12.12 2.41
C CYS A 49 5.14 11.42 2.69
N THR A 50 5.65 11.60 3.91
CA THR A 50 6.92 11.01 4.35
C THR A 50 6.72 9.58 4.87
N LEU A 51 7.81 8.81 4.96
CA LEU A 51 7.79 7.48 5.59
C LEU A 51 7.14 7.49 6.99
N GLN A 52 7.47 8.51 7.79
CA GLN A 52 6.91 8.66 9.14
C GLN A 52 5.39 8.82 9.10
N GLN A 53 4.87 9.63 8.18
CA GLN A 53 3.43 9.79 8.00
C GLN A 53 2.78 8.48 7.55
N PHE A 54 3.42 7.69 6.67
CA PHE A 54 2.91 6.37 6.31
C PHE A 54 2.80 5.43 7.53
N LYS A 55 3.82 5.42 8.41
CA LYS A 55 3.80 4.65 9.67
C LYS A 55 2.68 5.11 10.62
N GLU A 56 2.45 6.41 10.73
CA GLU A 56 1.35 6.96 11.53
C GLU A 56 -0.01 6.51 11.00
N ASN A 57 -0.24 6.59 9.68
CA ASN A 57 -1.49 6.09 9.08
C ASN A 57 -1.67 4.58 9.36
N LEU A 58 -0.60 3.78 9.28
CA LEU A 58 -0.66 2.34 9.56
C LEU A 58 -1.12 2.07 11.01
N GLU A 59 -0.55 2.77 11.98
CA GLU A 59 -0.93 2.61 13.38
C GLU A 59 -2.39 3.07 13.63
N GLU A 60 -2.83 4.16 12.99
CA GLU A 60 -4.24 4.58 13.05
C GLU A 60 -5.19 3.49 12.57
N TYR A 61 -4.90 2.83 11.45
CA TYR A 61 -5.71 1.74 10.94
C TYR A 61 -5.70 0.51 11.87
N LYS A 62 -4.56 0.18 12.49
CA LYS A 62 -4.47 -0.93 13.47
C LYS A 62 -5.25 -0.63 14.76
N LEU A 63 -5.26 0.62 15.20
CA LEU A 63 -5.96 1.06 16.41
C LEU A 63 -7.49 1.12 16.25
N GLN A 64 -8.00 1.28 15.02
CA GLN A 64 -9.44 1.28 14.77
C GLN A 64 -10.11 -0.07 15.06
N GLY A 65 -9.35 -1.15 15.31
CA GLY A 65 -9.83 -2.37 15.95
C GLY A 65 -10.82 -3.22 15.13
N ASN A 66 -11.20 -2.77 13.94
CA ASN A 66 -12.04 -3.52 13.01
C ASN A 66 -11.16 -4.48 12.21
N TYR A 67 -10.86 -5.64 12.78
CA TYR A 67 -10.18 -6.72 12.06
C TYR A 67 -11.21 -7.48 11.21
N GLY A 68 -10.92 -7.57 9.93
CA GLY A 68 -11.73 -8.25 8.92
C GLY A 68 -10.97 -8.28 7.61
N ASP A 69 -11.33 -9.20 6.72
CA ASP A 69 -10.57 -9.52 5.51
C ASP A 69 -10.22 -8.29 4.66
N TYR A 70 -11.12 -7.31 4.57
CA TYR A 70 -10.85 -6.00 3.96
C TYR A 70 -9.71 -5.23 4.62
N ILE A 71 -9.74 -5.10 5.95
CA ILE A 71 -8.71 -4.35 6.68
C ILE A 71 -7.39 -5.10 6.64
N ASP A 72 -7.40 -6.43 6.67
CA ASP A 72 -6.19 -7.24 6.53
C ASP A 72 -5.55 -7.05 5.14
N GLY A 73 -6.39 -7.04 4.09
CA GLY A 73 -5.98 -6.69 2.74
C GLY A 73 -5.35 -5.29 2.66
N PHE A 74 -5.96 -4.31 3.31
CA PHE A 74 -5.45 -2.94 3.32
C PHE A 74 -4.11 -2.81 4.05
N VAL A 75 -4.04 -3.34 5.28
CA VAL A 75 -2.85 -3.29 6.14
C VAL A 75 -1.67 -3.99 5.49
N SER A 76 -1.87 -5.16 4.88
CA SER A 76 -0.80 -5.93 4.23
C SER A 76 -0.08 -5.14 3.12
N VAL A 77 -0.83 -4.41 2.29
CA VAL A 77 -0.28 -3.58 1.22
C VAL A 77 0.42 -2.35 1.79
N LEU A 78 -0.18 -1.70 2.79
CA LEU A 78 0.40 -0.52 3.42
C LEU A 78 1.74 -0.84 4.11
N GLU A 79 1.81 -1.96 4.84
CA GLU A 79 3.04 -2.46 5.45
C GLU A 79 4.11 -2.75 4.40
N ARG A 80 3.73 -3.38 3.29
CA ARG A 80 4.65 -3.64 2.19
C ARG A 80 5.21 -2.35 1.60
N ASN A 81 4.36 -1.34 1.35
CA ASN A 81 4.80 -0.05 0.83
C ASN A 81 5.81 0.63 1.79
N ILE A 82 5.55 0.58 3.10
CA ILE A 82 6.46 1.10 4.12
C ILE A 82 7.82 0.39 4.08
N ARG A 83 7.85 -0.94 3.98
CA ARG A 83 9.11 -1.70 3.88
C ARG A 83 9.89 -1.36 2.61
N GLU A 84 9.19 -1.18 1.48
CA GLU A 84 9.80 -0.77 0.22
C GLU A 84 10.44 0.63 0.36
N MET A 85 9.74 1.57 1.01
CA MET A 85 10.29 2.91 1.32
C MET A 85 11.49 2.85 2.29
N GLU A 86 11.47 1.96 3.29
CA GLU A 86 12.60 1.77 4.21
C GLU A 86 13.85 1.25 3.49
N GLY A 87 13.69 0.25 2.61
CA GLY A 87 14.79 -0.30 1.81
C GLY A 87 15.36 0.70 0.79
N GLU A 88 14.55 1.65 0.32
CA GLU A 88 15.04 2.73 -0.54
C GLU A 88 15.90 3.76 0.20
N ILE A 89 15.68 3.94 1.51
CA ILE A 89 16.47 4.85 2.36
C ILE A 89 17.81 4.20 2.74
N ASP A 90 17.82 2.89 2.98
CA ASP A 90 19.02 2.15 3.42
C ASP A 90 20.06 1.96 2.30
N GLY A 91 19.64 1.96 1.03
CA GLY A 91 20.53 1.91 -0.14
C GLY A 91 21.30 3.21 -0.45
N SER A 92 21.58 4.03 0.57
CA SER A 92 22.24 5.34 0.49
C SER A 92 23.73 5.32 0.89
N GLU A 93 24.36 4.15 1.01
CA GLU A 93 25.79 3.98 1.29
C GLU A 93 26.68 3.98 0.03
#